data_AF-A0AAV9KLW7-F1
#
_entry.id   AF-A0AAV9KLW7-F1
#
_cell.length_a   1.000
_cell.length_b   1.000
_cell.length_c   1.000
_cell.angle_alpha   90.00
_cell.angle_beta   90.00
_cell.angle_gamma   90.00
#
_symmetry.space_group_name_H-M   'P 1'
#
loop_
_entity.id
_entity.type
_entity.pdbx_description
1 polymer ?
#
loop_
_entity_poly.entity_id
_entity_poly.type
_entity_poly.pdbx_seq_one_letter_code
_entity_poly.pdbx_strand_id
1 'polypeptide(L)'
;MDTKFENFRSEMGLYRADIKEQSAENLSFHEAVSLEIDSLMKDNLDLQTEINKVLKEKEILYAELSILHLAIFGSRTNREESSKVKIPEPKAFRGTRSAKKLENFLWDMEQYFIAAHVRDEDKVSITTMYLADDAKL
;
A
#
# COMPACT_ATOMS: atom_id res chain seq x y z
N MET A 1 -59.06 -46.32 37.39
CA MET A 1 -58.64 -45.16 36.57
C MET A 1 -57.95 -45.68 35.33
N ASP A 2 -58.11 -45.01 34.19
CA ASP A 2 -57.77 -45.55 32.86
C ASP A 2 -56.30 -45.29 32.49
N THR A 3 -55.48 -46.35 32.43
CA THR A 3 -54.02 -46.30 32.26
C THR A 3 -53.59 -45.55 30.99
N LYS A 4 -54.42 -45.53 29.95
CA LYS A 4 -54.14 -44.78 28.71
C LYS A 4 -54.11 -43.27 28.92
N PHE A 5 -54.97 -42.76 29.80
CA PHE A 5 -55.06 -41.32 30.06
C PHE A 5 -53.83 -40.80 30.83
N GLU A 6 -53.32 -41.57 31.79
CA GLU A 6 -52.11 -41.20 32.53
C GLU A 6 -50.83 -41.28 31.67
N ASN A 7 -50.76 -42.25 30.75
CA ASN A 7 -49.66 -42.31 29.79
C ASN A 7 -49.65 -41.08 28.87
N PHE A 8 -50.81 -40.69 28.32
CA PHE A 8 -50.94 -39.49 27.50
C PHE A 8 -50.58 -38.22 28.28
N ARG A 9 -51.04 -38.10 29.52
CA ARG A 9 -50.70 -36.96 30.39
C ARG A 9 -49.19 -36.86 30.64
N SER A 10 -48.54 -37.99 30.88
CA SER A 10 -47.09 -38.07 31.09
C SER A 10 -46.32 -37.68 29.83
N GLU A 11 -46.73 -38.19 28.67
CA GLU A 11 -46.12 -37.86 27.38
C GLU A 11 -46.25 -36.37 27.04
N MET A 12 -47.43 -35.78 27.23
CA MET A 12 -47.65 -34.33 27.06
C MET A 12 -46.83 -33.49 28.06
N GLY A 13 -46.55 -34.04 29.24
CA GLY A 13 -45.67 -33.43 30.23
C GLY A 13 -44.21 -33.36 29.74
N LEU A 14 -43.72 -34.44 29.13
CA LEU A 14 -42.38 -34.51 28.53
C LEU A 14 -42.25 -33.53 27.34
N TYR A 15 -43.18 -33.56 26.39
CA TYR A 15 -43.18 -32.59 25.28
C TYR A 15 -43.16 -31.13 25.76
N ARG A 16 -43.91 -30.82 26.83
CA ARG A 16 -43.90 -29.48 27.41
C ARG A 16 -42.56 -29.13 28.07
N ALA A 17 -41.88 -30.09 28.68
CA ALA A 17 -40.55 -29.89 29.26
C ALA A 17 -39.52 -29.63 28.15
N ASP A 18 -39.50 -30.46 27.11
CA ASP A 18 -38.59 -30.33 25.97
C ASP A 18 -38.76 -28.99 25.25
N ILE A 19 -40.01 -28.56 25.02
CA ILE A 19 -40.29 -27.25 24.41
C ILE A 19 -39.74 -26.11 25.28
N LYS A 20 -39.87 -26.21 26.61
CA LYS A 20 -39.35 -25.19 27.52
C LYS A 20 -37.83 -25.17 27.53
N GLU A 21 -37.20 -26.33 27.55
CA GLU A 21 -35.74 -26.47 27.49
C GLU A 21 -35.19 -25.86 26.20
N GLN A 22 -35.73 -26.27 25.05
CA GLN A 22 -35.34 -25.71 23.75
C GLN A 22 -35.60 -24.20 23.66
N SER A 23 -36.69 -23.71 24.26
CA SER A 23 -36.97 -22.27 24.30
C SER A 23 -35.93 -21.51 25.15
N ALA A 24 -35.45 -22.10 26.23
CA ALA A 24 -34.42 -21.50 27.09
C ALA A 24 -33.05 -21.50 26.40
N GLU A 25 -32.69 -22.58 25.71
CA GLU A 25 -31.47 -22.66 24.91
C GLU A 25 -31.47 -21.62 23.78
N ASN A 26 -32.57 -21.49 23.05
CA ASN A 26 -32.71 -20.49 21.99
C ASN A 26 -32.57 -19.06 22.53
N LEU A 27 -33.14 -18.79 23.71
CA LEU A 27 -33.01 -17.48 24.35
C LEU A 27 -31.57 -17.19 24.75
N SER A 28 -30.88 -18.16 25.36
CA SER A 28 -29.47 -18.04 25.73
C SER A 28 -28.56 -17.84 24.51
N PHE A 29 -28.82 -18.56 23.43
CA PHE A 29 -28.09 -18.39 22.18
C PHE A 29 -28.30 -16.98 21.60
N HIS A 30 -29.55 -16.51 21.56
CA HIS A 30 -29.86 -15.16 21.09
C HIS A 30 -29.17 -14.08 21.94
N GLU A 31 -29.15 -14.24 23.27
CA GLU A 31 -28.47 -13.32 24.18
C GLU A 31 -26.96 -13.29 23.94
N ALA A 32 -26.32 -14.47 23.80
CA ALA A 32 -24.90 -14.57 23.48
C ALA A 32 -24.55 -13.90 22.15
N VAL A 33 -25.34 -14.12 21.10
CA VAL A 33 -25.15 -13.48 19.79
C VAL A 33 -25.35 -11.96 19.88
N SER A 34 -26.34 -11.50 20.67
CA SER A 34 -26.57 -10.06 20.87
C SER A 34 -25.36 -9.39 21.53
N LEU A 35 -24.77 -10.01 22.56
CA LEU A 35 -23.58 -9.49 23.24
C LEU A 35 -22.38 -9.43 22.30
N GLU A 36 -22.19 -10.45 21.45
CA GLU A 36 -21.11 -10.46 20.45
C GLU A 36 -21.30 -9.34 19.42
N ILE A 37 -22.54 -9.13 18.93
CA ILE A 37 -22.86 -8.04 18.01
C ILE A 37 -22.57 -6.68 18.65
N ASP A 38 -22.95 -6.47 19.91
CA ASP A 38 -22.68 -5.23 20.64
C ASP A 38 -21.17 -4.98 20.81
N SER A 39 -20.41 -6.02 21.14
CA SER A 39 -18.94 -5.94 21.23
C SER A 39 -18.32 -5.56 19.89
N LEU A 40 -18.72 -6.22 18.80
CA LEU A 40 -18.22 -5.94 17.46
C LEU A 40 -18.59 -4.52 16.99
N MET A 41 -19.78 -4.03 17.30
CA MET A 41 -20.18 -2.66 17.01
C MET A 41 -19.31 -1.66 17.78
N LYS A 42 -18.98 -1.96 19.03
CA LYS A 42 -18.10 -1.11 19.84
C LYS A 42 -16.68 -1.06 19.25
N ASP A 43 -16.11 -2.21 18.90
CA ASP A 43 -14.79 -2.28 18.28
C ASP A 43 -14.75 -1.52 16.94
N ASN A 44 -15.80 -1.65 16.12
CA ASN A 44 -15.89 -0.93 14.86
C ASN A 44 -15.92 0.59 15.07
N LEU A 45 -16.63 1.07 16.08
CA LEU A 45 -16.67 2.50 16.43
C LEU A 45 -15.28 3.01 16.88
N ASP A 46 -14.58 2.23 17.69
CA ASP A 46 -13.25 2.60 18.19
C ASP A 46 -12.23 2.61 17.04
N LEU A 47 -12.29 1.64 16.12
CA LEU A 47 -11.48 1.63 14.90
C LEU A 47 -11.76 2.84 13.99
N GLN A 48 -13.04 3.18 13.78
CA GLN A 48 -13.39 4.38 13.02
C GLN A 48 -12.83 5.65 13.67
N THR A 49 -12.80 5.72 15.00
CA THR A 49 -12.23 6.85 15.73
C THR A 49 -10.72 6.97 15.51
N GLU A 50 -9.99 5.86 15.61
CA GLU A 50 -8.53 5.87 15.37
C GLU A 50 -8.18 6.17 13.91
N ILE A 51 -8.95 5.64 12.94
CA ILE A 51 -8.78 5.98 11.52
C ILE A 51 -8.91 7.49 11.30
N ASN A 52 -9.95 8.10 11.86
CA ASN A 52 -10.18 9.54 11.72
C ASN A 52 -9.05 10.37 12.33
N LYS A 53 -8.45 9.91 13.43
CA LYS A 53 -7.29 10.56 14.05
C LYS A 53 -6.06 10.48 13.15
N VAL A 54 -5.73 9.29 12.62
CA VAL A 54 -4.61 9.10 11.69
C VAL A 54 -4.80 9.93 10.42
N LEU A 55 -6.02 10.03 9.89
CA LEU A 55 -6.30 10.87 8.72
C LEU A 55 -6.02 12.35 8.99
N LYS A 56 -6.41 12.87 10.17
CA LYS A 56 -6.08 14.25 10.56
C LYS A 56 -4.58 14.47 10.72
N GLU A 57 -3.87 13.53 11.35
CA GLU A 57 -2.41 13.61 11.48
C GLU A 57 -1.71 13.61 10.12
N LYS A 58 -2.18 12.76 9.19
CA LYS A 58 -1.72 12.74 7.80
C LYS A 58 -1.94 14.07 7.08
N GLU A 59 -3.10 14.70 7.26
CA GLU A 59 -3.38 16.04 6.68
C GLU A 59 -2.42 17.11 7.21
N ILE A 60 -2.16 17.11 8.52
CA ILE A 60 -1.20 18.03 9.15
C ILE A 60 0.20 17.82 8.57
N LEU A 61 0.66 16.58 8.47
CA LEU A 61 1.98 16.26 7.92
C LEU A 61 2.13 16.71 6.46
N TYR A 62 1.08 16.56 5.63
CA TYR A 62 1.13 17.09 4.26
C TYR A 62 1.19 18.60 4.20
N ALA A 63 0.51 19.30 5.11
CA ALA A 63 0.60 20.76 5.21
C ALA A 63 2.02 21.19 5.61
N GLU A 64 2.61 20.54 6.62
CA GLU A 64 3.99 20.81 7.06
C GLU A 64 5.02 20.54 5.96
N LEU A 65 4.92 19.41 5.26
CA LEU A 65 5.79 19.10 4.12
C LEU A 65 5.65 20.12 3.00
N SER A 66 4.44 20.60 2.73
CA SER A 66 4.19 21.63 1.71
C SER A 66 4.87 22.95 2.08
N ILE A 67 4.80 23.36 3.35
CA ILE A 67 5.47 24.56 3.86
C ILE A 67 6.99 24.39 3.79
N LEU A 68 7.51 23.23 4.20
CA LEU A 68 8.95 22.95 4.17
C LEU A 68 9.48 22.94 2.73
N HIS A 69 8.76 22.32 1.79
CA HIS A 69 9.10 22.42 0.37
C HIS A 69 9.06 23.88 -0.10
N LEU A 70 8.03 24.65 0.25
CA LEU A 70 7.98 26.07 -0.11
C LEU A 70 9.14 26.87 0.49
N ALA A 71 9.58 26.59 1.72
CA ALA A 71 10.73 27.27 2.32
C ALA A 71 12.03 26.94 1.59
N ILE A 72 12.24 25.67 1.23
CA ILE A 72 13.45 25.19 0.54
C ILE A 72 13.50 25.73 -0.91
N PHE A 73 12.38 25.69 -1.63
CA PHE A 73 12.32 26.05 -3.05
C PHE A 73 11.93 27.53 -3.29
N GLY A 74 11.12 28.12 -2.42
CA GLY A 74 10.72 29.53 -2.48
C GLY A 74 11.82 30.51 -2.12
N SER A 75 12.89 30.06 -1.44
CA SER A 75 14.12 30.84 -1.23
C SER A 75 15.06 30.83 -2.46
N ARG A 76 14.87 29.90 -3.42
CA ARG A 76 15.73 29.74 -4.60
C ARG A 76 15.43 30.69 -5.75
N THR A 77 14.55 31.69 -5.58
CA THR A 77 14.37 32.72 -6.61
C THR A 77 15.52 33.72 -6.68
N ASN A 78 16.48 33.69 -5.75
CA ASN A 78 17.63 34.63 -5.75
C ASN A 78 19.01 33.98 -5.60
N ARG A 79 19.18 32.66 -5.77
CA ARG A 79 20.53 32.09 -5.77
C ARG A 79 20.65 30.74 -6.44
N GLU A 80 20.53 30.71 -7.77
CA GLU A 80 21.16 29.65 -8.57
C GLU A 80 21.75 30.21 -9.87
N GLU A 81 22.72 31.11 -9.72
CA GLU A 81 23.99 30.86 -10.41
C GLU A 81 24.77 29.81 -9.61
N SER A 82 24.17 28.63 -9.41
CA SER A 82 24.98 27.44 -9.23
C SER A 82 25.73 27.33 -10.54
N SER A 83 27.06 27.32 -10.48
CA SER A 83 27.88 26.99 -11.64
C SER A 83 27.26 25.74 -12.27
N LYS A 84 26.59 25.89 -13.42
CA LYS A 84 26.00 24.77 -14.15
C LYS A 84 27.17 23.90 -14.55
N VAL A 85 27.54 22.97 -13.67
CA VAL A 85 28.49 21.91 -13.98
C VAL A 85 27.87 21.22 -15.17
N LYS A 86 28.42 21.48 -16.35
CA LYS A 86 27.94 20.85 -17.57
C LYS A 86 28.13 19.36 -17.36
N ILE A 87 27.04 18.61 -17.46
CA ILE A 87 27.11 17.16 -17.40
C ILE A 87 27.99 16.72 -18.57
N PRO A 88 29.10 16.01 -18.33
CA PRO A 88 29.97 15.55 -19.40
C PRO A 88 29.22 14.56 -20.28
N GLU A 89 29.20 14.79 -21.59
CA GLU A 89 28.61 13.84 -22.54
C GLU A 89 29.51 12.58 -22.66
N PRO A 90 28.91 11.37 -22.72
CA PRO A 90 29.64 10.13 -22.94
C PRO A 90 30.38 10.11 -24.28
N LYS A 91 31.48 9.36 -24.35
CA LYS A 91 32.16 9.11 -25.63
C LYS A 91 31.42 8.05 -26.43
N ALA A 92 31.25 8.30 -27.72
CA ALA A 92 30.62 7.31 -28.61
C ALA A 92 31.45 6.01 -28.71
N PHE A 93 30.77 4.87 -28.63
CA PHE A 93 31.36 3.55 -28.83
C PHE A 93 31.34 3.16 -30.31
N ARG A 94 32.53 2.84 -30.84
CA ARG A 94 32.78 2.60 -32.28
C ARG A 94 32.94 1.12 -32.66
N GLY A 95 32.41 0.21 -31.86
CA GLY A 95 32.42 -1.23 -32.18
C GLY A 95 33.77 -1.93 -31.97
N THR A 96 34.65 -1.38 -31.13
CA THR A 96 35.91 -2.07 -30.82
C THR A 96 35.64 -3.42 -30.15
N ARG A 97 36.18 -4.51 -30.71
CA ARG A 97 36.09 -5.88 -30.17
C ARG A 97 36.95 -6.08 -28.91
N SER A 98 36.63 -5.34 -27.86
CA SER A 98 37.33 -5.36 -26.56
C SER A 98 36.30 -5.24 -25.44
N ALA A 99 36.13 -6.30 -24.66
CA ALA A 99 35.19 -6.34 -23.53
C ALA A 99 35.37 -5.15 -22.58
N LYS A 100 36.62 -4.81 -22.24
CA LYS A 100 36.95 -3.66 -21.39
C LYS A 100 36.46 -2.32 -21.92
N LYS A 101 36.46 -2.12 -23.25
CA LYS A 101 36.02 -0.85 -23.85
C LYS A 101 34.49 -0.76 -23.89
N LEU A 102 33.83 -1.89 -24.07
CA LEU A 102 32.38 -1.99 -23.99
C LEU A 102 31.89 -1.75 -22.55
N GLU A 103 32.55 -2.36 -21.57
CA GLU A 103 32.23 -2.18 -20.15
C GLU A 103 32.40 -0.71 -19.71
N ASN A 104 33.51 -0.06 -20.08
CA ASN A 104 33.72 1.35 -19.81
C ASN A 104 32.62 2.24 -20.45
N PHE A 105 32.20 1.93 -21.68
CA PHE A 105 31.13 2.67 -22.34
C PHE A 105 29.80 2.55 -21.60
N LEU A 106 29.42 1.33 -21.18
CA LEU A 106 28.19 1.11 -20.42
C LEU A 106 28.23 1.84 -19.08
N TRP A 107 29.37 1.81 -18.40
CA TRP A 107 29.56 2.54 -17.14
C TRP A 107 29.43 4.06 -17.34
N ASP A 108 30.07 4.62 -18.38
CA ASP A 108 29.96 6.05 -18.71
C ASP A 108 28.51 6.45 -19.02
N MET A 109 27.75 5.62 -19.75
CA MET A 109 26.33 5.85 -20.05
C MET A 109 25.46 5.81 -18.79
N GLU A 110 25.71 4.87 -17.87
CA GLU A 110 24.97 4.77 -16.62
C GLU A 110 25.20 6.00 -15.74
N GLN A 111 26.46 6.44 -15.60
CA GLN A 111 26.78 7.66 -14.85
C GLN A 111 26.13 8.91 -15.48
N TYR A 112 26.12 8.99 -16.81
CA TYR A 112 25.45 10.07 -17.53
C TYR A 112 23.94 10.08 -17.26
N PHE A 113 23.27 8.92 -17.27
CA PHE A 113 21.84 8.86 -16.99
C PHE A 113 21.49 9.29 -15.56
N ILE A 114 22.33 8.92 -14.59
CA ILE A 114 22.19 9.34 -13.19
C ILE A 114 22.36 10.86 -13.09
N ALA A 115 23.42 11.41 -13.69
CA ALA A 115 23.73 12.84 -13.63
C ALA A 115 22.73 13.73 -14.39
N ALA A 116 22.19 13.22 -15.51
CA ALA A 116 21.23 13.92 -16.36
C ALA A 116 19.76 13.63 -16.03
N HIS A 117 19.49 12.82 -15.00
CA HIS A 117 18.15 12.42 -14.59
C HIS A 117 17.30 11.87 -15.76
N VAL A 118 17.92 11.03 -16.59
CA VAL A 118 17.25 10.44 -17.76
C VAL A 118 16.24 9.38 -17.32
N ARG A 119 15.02 9.46 -17.85
CA ARG A 119 13.95 8.50 -17.60
C ARG A 119 14.26 7.16 -18.24
N ASP A 120 13.86 6.06 -17.61
CA ASP A 120 14.17 4.70 -18.09
C ASP A 120 13.71 4.43 -19.53
N GLU A 121 12.55 4.99 -19.92
CA GLU A 121 11.99 4.87 -21.27
C GLU A 121 12.88 5.48 -22.38
N ASP A 122 13.70 6.47 -22.03
CA ASP A 122 14.55 7.20 -22.98
C ASP A 122 15.98 6.62 -23.08
N LYS A 123 16.40 5.80 -22.11
CA LYS A 123 17.78 5.31 -21.99
C LYS A 123 18.26 4.56 -23.23
N VAL A 124 17.42 3.70 -23.81
CA VAL A 124 17.77 2.92 -25.01
C VAL A 124 17.94 3.82 -26.23
N SER A 125 17.01 4.76 -26.44
CA SER A 125 17.06 5.72 -27.54
C SER A 125 18.33 6.57 -27.47
N ILE A 126 18.65 7.10 -26.28
CA ILE A 126 19.83 7.92 -26.06
C ILE A 126 21.11 7.09 -26.21
N THR A 127 21.18 5.86 -25.68
CA THR A 127 22.36 4.98 -25.86
C THR A 127 22.67 4.76 -27.33
N THR A 128 21.63 4.59 -28.16
CA THR A 128 21.77 4.39 -29.61
C THR A 128 22.39 5.60 -30.30
N MET A 129 22.21 6.82 -29.77
CA MET A 129 22.85 8.04 -30.30
C MET A 129 24.37 8.04 -30.06
N TYR A 130 24.86 7.31 -29.05
CA TYR A 130 26.28 7.17 -28.73
C TYR A 130 26.90 5.88 -29.28
N LEU A 131 26.21 5.16 -30.16
CA LEU A 131 26.80 4.10 -30.98
C LEU A 131 27.22 4.66 -32.34
N ALA A 132 28.41 4.28 -32.81
CA ALA A 132 28.99 4.74 -34.08
C ALA A 132 29.71 3.60 -34.81
N ASP A 133 29.98 3.81 -36.11
CA ASP A 133 30.70 2.86 -36.98
C ASP A 133 30.14 1.43 -36.86
N ASP A 134 31.03 0.45 -36.67
CA ASP A 134 30.73 -0.98 -36.53
C ASP A 134 29.87 -1.32 -35.30
N ALA A 135 29.59 -0.39 -34.38
CA ALA A 135 28.64 -0.61 -33.29
C ALA A 135 27.20 -0.22 -33.64
N LYS A 136 26.98 0.51 -34.73
CA LYS A 136 25.65 0.98 -35.13
C LYS A 136 25.02 0.14 -36.26
N LEU A 137 25.84 -0.65 -36.96
CA LEU A 137 25.55 -1.44 -38.15
C LEU A 137 25.63 -2.94 -37.84
#